data_AF-A0A2N9IJW7-F1
#
_entry.id   AF-A0A2N9IJW7-F1
#
_cell.length_a   1.000
_cell.length_b   1.000
_cell.length_c   1.000
_cell.angle_alpha   90.00
_cell.angle_beta   90.00
_cell.angle_gamma   90.00
#
_symmetry.space_group_name_H-M   'P 1'
#
loop_
_entity.id
_entity.type
_entity.pdbx_description
1 polymer ?
#
loop_
_entity_poly.entity_id
_entity_poly.type
_entity_poly.pdbx_seq_one_letter_code
_entity_poly.pdbx_strand_id
1 'polypeptide(L)'
;MATPHANVPPANLEGKYIAILVCWLLGNGCLFSWNSMLTIGDYYSYLFPLDLATSGKGGLGTFIGICVISGAFGVADAHVQGGMVGDLSFMRPEFIQSFLAGLAASGALTSALRLITKAAFENTKDGLRKGALLFFAISTFFEFLCVLLYAFAFPKLPIVKYYRSKAASEGSKTVSADLAADIGVLQAEEDPKQLERLSTKELLLLNIDYALDMFLIFVLTLSIFPGFLSEDTGSHSLGQGL
;
A
#
# COMPACT_ATOMS: atom_id res chain seq x y z
N MET A 1 -30.03 18.29 -25.25
CA MET A 1 -30.90 17.12 -24.97
C MET A 1 -30.03 16.06 -24.29
N ALA A 2 -30.03 16.03 -22.95
CA ALA A 2 -29.23 15.09 -22.17
C ALA A 2 -29.98 13.74 -22.10
N THR A 3 -29.34 12.67 -22.55
CA THR A 3 -29.89 11.31 -22.50
C THR A 3 -30.00 10.83 -21.03
N PRO A 4 -31.11 10.24 -20.57
CA PRO A 4 -31.31 9.87 -19.16
C PRO A 4 -30.53 8.64 -18.66
N HIS A 5 -29.57 8.11 -19.44
CA HIS A 5 -28.91 6.84 -19.14
C HIS A 5 -27.72 6.93 -18.15
N ALA A 6 -27.40 8.09 -17.60
CA ALA A 6 -26.15 8.30 -16.85
C ALA A 6 -26.11 7.74 -15.41
N ASN A 7 -27.20 7.22 -14.87
CA ASN A 7 -27.30 6.85 -13.44
C ASN A 7 -27.47 5.35 -13.15
N VAL A 8 -27.53 4.50 -14.17
CA VAL A 8 -27.67 3.04 -13.96
C VAL A 8 -26.29 2.41 -14.10
N PRO A 9 -25.70 1.85 -13.01
CA PRO A 9 -24.46 1.09 -13.15
C PRO A 9 -24.69 -0.03 -14.16
N PRO A 10 -23.74 -0.31 -15.07
CA PRO A 10 -23.92 -1.33 -16.09
C PRO A 10 -24.35 -2.63 -15.40
N ALA A 11 -25.54 -3.13 -15.74
CA ALA A 11 -26.12 -4.35 -15.15
C ALA A 11 -25.28 -5.61 -15.43
N ASN A 12 -24.22 -5.47 -16.22
CA ASN A 12 -23.32 -6.55 -16.55
C ASN A 12 -22.30 -6.78 -15.43
N LEU A 13 -22.40 -7.96 -14.82
CA LEU A 13 -21.38 -8.58 -13.96
C LEU A 13 -20.02 -8.74 -14.67
N GLU A 14 -19.94 -8.48 -15.97
CA GLU A 14 -18.73 -8.56 -16.80
C GLU A 14 -17.61 -7.70 -16.21
N GLY A 15 -16.61 -8.39 -15.66
CA GLY A 15 -15.41 -7.76 -15.12
C GLY A 15 -15.50 -7.34 -13.66
N LYS A 16 -16.64 -7.49 -12.96
CA LYS A 16 -16.72 -7.20 -11.52
C LYS A 16 -15.79 -8.11 -10.71
N TYR A 17 -15.88 -9.42 -10.93
CA TYR A 17 -15.02 -10.39 -10.24
C TYR A 17 -13.56 -10.25 -10.64
N ILE A 18 -13.29 -9.88 -11.89
CA ILE A 18 -11.93 -9.60 -12.36
C ILE A 18 -11.39 -8.35 -11.66
N ALA A 19 -12.18 -7.29 -11.51
CA ALA A 19 -11.79 -6.09 -10.75
C ALA A 19 -11.49 -6.43 -9.30
N ILE A 20 -12.34 -7.22 -8.64
CA ILE A 20 -12.13 -7.69 -7.26
C ILE A 20 -10.82 -8.47 -7.14
N LEU A 21 -10.57 -9.43 -8.05
CA LEU A 21 -9.34 -10.21 -8.08
C LEU A 21 -8.11 -9.32 -8.29
N VAL A 22 -8.19 -8.37 -9.22
CA VAL A 22 -7.12 -7.39 -9.45
C VAL A 22 -6.88 -6.55 -8.20
N CYS A 23 -7.92 -6.02 -7.55
CA CYS A 23 -7.78 -5.28 -6.29
C CYS A 23 -7.12 -6.13 -5.19
N TRP A 24 -7.48 -7.42 -5.09
CA TRP A 24 -6.86 -8.33 -4.14
C TRP A 24 -5.36 -8.54 -4.43
N LEU A 25 -4.99 -8.77 -5.70
CA LEU A 25 -3.59 -8.91 -6.11
C LEU A 25 -2.78 -7.64 -5.87
N LEU A 26 -3.38 -6.48 -6.14
CA LEU A 26 -2.78 -5.18 -5.88
C LEU A 26 -2.54 -4.95 -4.38
N GLY A 27 -3.51 -5.31 -3.52
CA GLY A 27 -3.35 -5.22 -2.07
C GLY A 27 -2.22 -6.12 -1.56
N ASN A 28 -2.07 -7.32 -2.13
CA ASN A 28 -0.92 -8.16 -1.82
C ASN A 28 0.41 -7.53 -2.26
N GLY A 29 0.43 -6.87 -3.43
CA GLY A 29 1.63 -6.24 -4.00
C GLY A 29 2.22 -5.21 -3.05
N CYS A 30 1.42 -4.23 -2.65
CA CYS A 30 1.87 -3.13 -1.78
C CYS A 30 2.58 -3.62 -0.51
N LEU A 31 2.04 -4.62 0.19
CA LEU A 31 2.72 -5.11 1.39
C LEU A 31 3.88 -6.08 1.08
N PHE A 32 3.87 -6.75 -0.06
CA PHE A 32 4.96 -7.67 -0.44
C PHE A 32 6.27 -6.92 -0.70
N SER A 33 6.22 -5.74 -1.32
CA SER A 33 7.39 -4.85 -1.44
C SER A 33 7.86 -4.36 -0.07
N TRP A 34 6.94 -3.92 0.79
CA TRP A 34 7.29 -3.52 2.16
C TRP A 34 7.99 -4.63 2.96
N ASN A 35 7.45 -5.86 2.92
CA ASN A 35 8.06 -7.01 3.60
C ASN A 35 9.43 -7.40 3.00
N SER A 36 9.61 -7.22 1.69
CA SER A 36 10.89 -7.45 1.02
C SER A 36 11.95 -6.44 1.45
N MET A 37 11.57 -5.17 1.58
CA MET A 37 12.43 -4.12 2.10
C MET A 37 12.82 -4.40 3.56
N LEU A 38 11.88 -4.77 4.43
CA LEU A 38 12.19 -5.11 5.82
C LEU A 38 13.14 -6.31 5.92
N THR A 39 12.94 -7.34 5.09
CA THR A 39 13.84 -8.50 5.06
C THR A 39 15.27 -8.11 4.67
N ILE A 40 15.42 -7.15 3.75
CA ILE A 40 16.72 -6.57 3.37
C ILE A 40 17.30 -5.76 4.53
N GLY A 41 16.48 -4.92 5.18
CA GLY A 41 16.85 -4.16 6.37
C GLY A 41 17.36 -5.07 7.50
N ASP A 42 16.67 -6.17 7.77
CA ASP A 42 17.05 -7.19 8.75
C ASP A 42 18.35 -7.91 8.35
N TYR A 43 18.48 -8.30 7.08
CA TYR A 43 19.69 -8.94 6.58
C TYR A 43 20.93 -8.05 6.73
N TYR A 44 20.82 -6.78 6.34
CA TYR A 44 21.91 -5.83 6.51
C TYR A 44 22.13 -5.51 7.99
N SER A 45 21.09 -5.32 8.79
CA SER A 45 21.20 -5.05 10.23
C SER A 45 21.79 -6.21 11.02
N TYR A 46 21.64 -7.46 10.57
CA TYR A 46 22.33 -8.63 11.12
C TYR A 46 23.81 -8.67 10.70
N LEU A 47 24.11 -8.24 9.47
CA LEU A 47 25.47 -8.18 8.94
C LEU A 47 26.30 -7.05 9.58
N PHE A 48 25.69 -5.92 9.98
CA PHE A 48 26.39 -4.76 10.54
C PHE A 48 27.10 -5.00 11.88
N PRO A 49 26.48 -5.59 12.93
CA PRO A 49 27.16 -5.94 14.16
C PRO A 49 28.28 -6.97 13.92
N LEU A 50 28.07 -7.89 12.96
CA LEU A 50 29.06 -8.88 12.58
C LEU A 50 30.26 -8.23 11.88
N ASP A 51 30.06 -7.26 10.99
CA ASP A 51 31.14 -6.48 10.38
C ASP A 51 31.82 -5.55 11.40
N LEU A 52 31.07 -4.92 12.31
CA LEU A 52 31.65 -4.12 13.40
C LEU A 52 32.53 -4.96 14.34
N ALA A 53 32.13 -6.20 14.63
CA ALA A 53 32.85 -7.13 15.49
C ALA A 53 34.03 -7.80 14.78
N THR A 54 34.03 -7.92 13.44
CA THR A 54 34.99 -8.77 12.72
C THR A 54 35.90 -8.03 11.73
N SER A 55 35.54 -6.82 11.23
CA SER A 55 36.45 -6.00 10.42
C SER A 55 35.91 -4.56 10.22
N GLY A 56 36.65 -3.56 10.72
CA GLY A 56 36.26 -2.14 10.73
C GLY A 56 36.12 -1.44 9.36
N LYS A 57 35.16 -1.86 8.53
CA LYS A 57 34.77 -1.18 7.27
C LYS A 57 33.25 -0.92 7.15
N GLY A 58 32.41 -1.51 8.00
CA GLY A 58 30.99 -1.18 8.11
C GLY A 58 30.76 0.04 9.00
N GLY A 59 30.91 1.25 8.45
CA GLY A 59 30.77 2.50 9.21
C GLY A 59 29.32 2.90 9.50
N LEU A 60 29.14 3.80 10.49
CA LEU A 60 27.89 4.51 10.80
C LEU A 60 27.21 5.08 9.54
N GLY A 61 27.99 5.51 8.55
CA GLY A 61 27.49 6.03 7.28
C GLY A 61 26.67 5.03 6.46
N THR A 62 27.01 3.73 6.48
CA THR A 62 26.25 2.73 5.72
C THR A 62 24.93 2.39 6.40
N PHE A 63 24.91 2.35 7.74
CA PHE A 63 23.68 2.23 8.53
C PHE A 63 22.74 3.41 8.26
N ILE A 64 23.24 4.65 8.37
CA ILE A 64 22.47 5.86 8.03
C ILE A 64 21.95 5.78 6.60
N GLY A 65 22.77 5.35 5.63
CA GLY A 65 22.36 5.17 4.24
C GLY A 65 21.19 4.20 4.07
N ILE A 66 21.21 3.07 4.77
CA ILE A 66 20.11 2.08 4.74
C ILE A 66 18.84 2.66 5.37
N CYS A 67 18.95 3.37 6.50
CA CYS A 67 17.81 4.03 7.14
C CYS A 67 17.17 5.06 6.21
N VAL A 68 17.97 5.88 5.52
CA VAL A 68 17.47 6.89 4.56
C VAL A 68 16.77 6.21 3.38
N ILE A 69 17.35 5.16 2.81
CA ILE A 69 16.74 4.41 1.71
C ILE A 69 15.43 3.77 2.15
N SER A 70 15.41 3.08 3.30
CA SER A 70 14.22 2.46 3.87
C SER A 70 13.10 3.50 4.11
N GLY A 71 13.45 4.65 4.68
CA GLY A 71 12.51 5.76 4.86
C GLY A 71 11.94 6.27 3.54
N ALA A 72 12.78 6.42 2.51
CA ALA A 72 12.33 6.87 1.19
C ALA A 72 11.37 5.86 0.52
N PHE A 73 11.68 4.57 0.57
CA PHE A 73 10.79 3.51 0.08
C PHE A 73 9.48 3.48 0.87
N GLY A 74 9.52 3.71 2.18
CA GLY A 74 8.30 3.74 2.96
C GLY A 74 7.39 4.92 2.67
N VAL A 75 7.96 6.10 2.40
CA VAL A 75 7.19 7.24 1.90
C VAL A 75 6.58 6.93 0.53
N ALA A 76 7.33 6.27 -0.35
CA ALA A 76 6.83 5.88 -1.67
C ALA A 76 5.67 4.87 -1.57
N ASP A 77 5.79 3.84 -0.73
CA ASP A 77 4.72 2.87 -0.47
C ASP A 77 3.47 3.55 0.10
N ALA A 78 3.63 4.45 1.08
CA ALA A 78 2.52 5.21 1.65
C ALA A 78 1.77 6.04 0.58
N HIS A 79 2.50 6.65 -0.37
CA HIS A 79 1.87 7.40 -1.47
C HIS A 79 1.12 6.49 -2.44
N VAL A 80 1.72 5.36 -2.82
CA VAL A 80 1.09 4.39 -3.72
C VAL A 80 -0.17 3.82 -3.07
N GLN A 81 -0.05 3.32 -1.83
CA GLN A 81 -1.17 2.76 -1.08
C GLN A 81 -2.28 3.80 -0.85
N GLY A 82 -1.94 5.02 -0.43
CA GLY A 82 -2.90 6.10 -0.24
C GLY A 82 -3.62 6.49 -1.54
N GLY A 83 -2.88 6.57 -2.64
CA GLY A 83 -3.44 6.86 -3.97
C GLY A 83 -4.41 5.77 -4.45
N MET A 84 -4.07 4.50 -4.22
CA MET A 84 -4.93 3.37 -4.58
C MET A 84 -6.19 3.31 -3.73
N VAL A 85 -6.07 3.47 -2.41
CA VAL A 85 -7.23 3.55 -1.51
C VAL A 85 -8.14 4.72 -1.90
N GLY A 86 -7.56 5.88 -2.24
CA GLY A 86 -8.29 7.03 -2.74
C GLY A 86 -9.05 6.76 -4.04
N ASP A 87 -8.40 6.17 -5.05
CA ASP A 87 -9.03 5.80 -6.34
C ASP A 87 -10.17 4.78 -6.14
N LEU A 88 -9.95 3.77 -5.30
CA LEU A 88 -10.94 2.74 -4.99
C LEU A 88 -12.12 3.25 -4.16
N SER A 89 -11.94 4.31 -3.35
CA SER A 89 -13.01 4.89 -2.52
C SER A 89 -14.19 5.45 -3.32
N PHE A 90 -13.95 5.90 -4.57
CA PHE A 90 -14.98 6.39 -5.48
C PHE A 90 -15.73 5.27 -6.23
N MET A 91 -15.34 4.02 -5.99
CA MET A 91 -15.92 2.85 -6.65
C MET A 91 -16.85 2.08 -5.70
N ARG A 92 -17.01 0.78 -5.95
CA ARG A 92 -17.80 -0.13 -5.14
C ARG A 92 -17.03 -0.53 -3.86
N PRO A 93 -17.70 -0.64 -2.69
CA PRO A 93 -17.05 -1.04 -1.43
C PRO A 93 -16.39 -2.42 -1.52
N GLU A 94 -16.87 -3.29 -2.40
CA GLU A 94 -16.26 -4.61 -2.63
C GLU A 94 -14.81 -4.51 -3.15
N PHE A 95 -14.45 -3.44 -3.86
CA PHE A 95 -13.10 -3.27 -4.40
C PHE A 95 -12.09 -2.87 -3.32
N ILE A 96 -12.43 -1.88 -2.50
CA ILE A 96 -11.60 -1.47 -1.37
C ILE A 96 -11.51 -2.59 -0.32
N GLN A 97 -12.61 -3.29 -0.06
CA GLN A 97 -12.61 -4.45 0.85
C GLN A 97 -11.68 -5.56 0.34
N SER A 98 -11.71 -5.85 -0.95
CA SER A 98 -10.82 -6.85 -1.55
C SER A 98 -9.35 -6.42 -1.54
N PHE A 99 -9.07 -5.14 -1.76
CA PHE A 99 -7.73 -4.57 -1.64
C PHE A 99 -7.19 -4.68 -0.22
N LEU A 100 -7.97 -4.26 0.78
CA LEU A 100 -7.60 -4.38 2.20
C LEU A 100 -7.46 -5.85 2.63
N ALA A 101 -8.30 -6.75 2.12
CA ALA A 101 -8.17 -8.19 2.37
C ALA A 101 -6.86 -8.76 1.78
N GLY A 102 -6.45 -8.29 0.60
CA GLY A 102 -5.15 -8.63 0.02
C GLY A 102 -3.99 -8.11 0.88
N LEU A 103 -4.11 -6.87 1.37
CA LEU A 103 -3.15 -6.28 2.29
C LEU A 103 -2.99 -7.13 3.57
N ALA A 104 -4.10 -7.56 4.18
CA ALA A 104 -4.06 -8.42 5.37
C ALA A 104 -3.48 -9.81 5.11
N ALA A 105 -3.73 -10.40 3.93
CA ALA A 105 -3.26 -11.74 3.57
C ALA A 105 -1.76 -11.79 3.24
N SER A 106 -1.18 -10.68 2.80
CA SER A 106 0.20 -10.57 2.33
C SER A 106 1.25 -11.02 3.36
N GLY A 107 1.06 -10.76 4.65
CA GLY A 107 1.99 -11.17 5.72
C GLY A 107 2.04 -12.69 5.88
N ALA A 108 0.88 -13.35 5.79
CA ALA A 108 0.80 -14.80 5.80
C ALA A 108 1.45 -15.42 4.56
N LEU A 109 1.20 -14.86 3.37
CA LEU A 109 1.83 -15.30 2.13
C LEU A 109 3.34 -15.11 2.14
N THR A 110 3.82 -13.97 2.62
CA THR A 110 5.25 -13.67 2.77
C THR A 110 5.92 -14.66 3.72
N SER A 111 5.29 -14.94 4.86
CA SER A 111 5.78 -15.92 5.83
C SER A 111 5.84 -17.33 5.25
N ALA A 112 4.77 -17.76 4.55
CA ALA A 112 4.74 -19.06 3.87
C ALA A 112 5.85 -19.16 2.81
N LEU A 113 6.04 -18.12 1.98
CA LEU A 113 7.10 -18.11 0.97
C LEU A 113 8.48 -18.15 1.61
N ARG A 114 8.69 -17.44 2.73
CA ARG A 114 9.95 -17.46 3.48
C ARG A 114 10.26 -18.85 4.04
N LEU A 115 9.25 -19.55 4.58
CA LEU A 115 9.40 -20.93 5.07
C LEU A 115 9.71 -21.91 3.94
N ILE A 116 9.00 -21.82 2.82
CA ILE A 116 9.26 -22.65 1.63
C ILE A 116 10.67 -22.42 1.10
N THR A 117 11.08 -21.15 1.00
CA THR A 117 12.42 -20.78 0.55
C THR A 117 13.49 -21.31 1.50
N LYS A 118 13.27 -21.19 2.82
CA LYS A 118 14.18 -21.76 3.82
C LYS A 118 14.30 -23.27 3.68
N ALA A 119 13.18 -23.99 3.59
CA ALA A 119 13.16 -25.44 3.41
C ALA A 119 13.85 -25.88 2.10
N ALA A 120 13.70 -25.11 1.02
CA ALA A 120 14.34 -25.40 -0.27
C ALA A 120 15.87 -25.22 -0.25
N PHE A 121 16.40 -24.33 0.60
CA PHE A 121 17.83 -23.98 0.61
C PHE A 121 18.58 -24.35 1.90
N GLU A 122 17.94 -25.00 2.89
CA GLU A 122 18.55 -25.32 4.18
C GLU A 122 19.84 -26.16 4.07
N ASN A 123 19.94 -27.01 3.03
CA ASN A 123 21.06 -27.92 2.81
C ASN A 123 22.14 -27.36 1.86
N THR A 124 22.05 -26.09 1.45
CA THR A 124 22.95 -25.47 0.47
C THR A 124 23.96 -24.53 1.14
N LYS A 125 25.25 -24.60 0.75
CA LYS A 125 26.24 -23.56 1.11
C LYS A 125 25.74 -22.21 0.59
N ASP A 126 25.70 -21.20 1.45
CA ASP A 126 25.06 -19.88 1.23
C ASP A 126 23.53 -19.91 1.02
N GLY A 127 22.84 -20.90 1.57
CA GLY A 127 21.38 -21.08 1.42
C GLY A 127 20.55 -19.85 1.80
N LEU A 128 20.95 -19.12 2.85
CA LEU A 128 20.28 -17.88 3.27
C LEU A 128 20.36 -16.78 2.20
N ARG A 129 21.54 -16.60 1.58
CA ARG A 129 21.75 -15.58 0.54
C ARG A 129 21.01 -15.93 -0.75
N LYS A 130 21.05 -17.20 -1.17
CA LYS A 130 20.29 -17.68 -2.33
C LYS A 130 18.78 -17.60 -2.11
N GLY A 131 18.33 -17.90 -0.89
CA GLY A 131 16.93 -17.75 -0.49
C GLY A 131 16.47 -16.30 -0.52
N ALA A 132 17.24 -15.37 0.04
CA ALA A 132 16.93 -13.94 -0.01
C ALA A 132 16.88 -13.41 -1.46
N LEU A 133 17.80 -13.85 -2.31
CA LEU A 133 17.82 -13.46 -3.72
C LEU A 133 16.63 -14.03 -4.51
N LEU A 134 16.24 -15.28 -4.24
CA LEU A 134 15.03 -15.87 -4.84
C LEU A 134 13.77 -15.13 -4.38
N PHE A 135 13.65 -14.85 -3.08
CA PHE A 135 12.54 -14.09 -2.53
C PHE A 135 12.43 -12.72 -3.20
N PHE A 136 13.54 -11.99 -3.32
CA PHE A 136 13.58 -10.70 -4.01
C PHE A 136 13.20 -10.78 -5.49
N ALA A 137 13.62 -11.83 -6.19
CA ALA A 137 13.25 -12.06 -7.59
C ALA A 137 11.73 -12.27 -7.74
N ILE A 138 11.13 -13.05 -6.85
CA ILE A 138 9.67 -13.29 -6.82
C ILE A 138 8.94 -11.97 -6.51
N SER A 139 9.43 -11.18 -5.55
CA SER A 139 8.84 -9.88 -5.20
C SER A 139 8.86 -8.90 -6.35
N THR A 140 10.01 -8.78 -7.01
CA THR A 140 10.18 -7.86 -8.15
C THR A 140 9.25 -8.24 -9.30
N PHE A 141 9.12 -9.55 -9.58
CA PHE A 141 8.20 -10.04 -10.60
C PHE A 141 6.74 -9.76 -10.25
N PHE A 142 6.35 -10.01 -9.00
CA PHE A 142 4.99 -9.79 -8.54
C PHE A 142 4.62 -8.30 -8.56
N GLU A 143 5.52 -7.42 -8.12
CA GLU A 143 5.33 -5.98 -8.20
C GLU A 143 5.21 -5.48 -9.64
N PHE A 144 6.07 -5.95 -10.53
CA PHE A 144 5.96 -5.63 -11.94
C PHE A 144 4.61 -6.05 -12.53
N LEU A 145 4.12 -7.24 -12.14
CA LEU A 145 2.78 -7.70 -12.50
C LEU A 145 1.68 -6.79 -11.93
N CYS A 146 1.78 -6.36 -10.67
CA CYS A 146 0.85 -5.41 -10.05
C CYS A 146 0.79 -4.08 -10.81
N VAL A 147 1.94 -3.52 -11.18
CA VAL A 147 2.02 -2.29 -12.01
C VAL A 147 1.33 -2.50 -13.36
N LEU A 148 1.59 -3.62 -14.05
CA LEU A 148 0.95 -3.92 -15.32
C LEU A 148 -0.57 -4.11 -15.19
N LEU A 149 -1.03 -4.80 -14.14
CA LEU A 149 -2.44 -4.99 -13.87
C LEU A 149 -3.14 -3.66 -13.57
N TYR A 150 -2.54 -2.78 -12.76
CA TYR A 150 -3.10 -1.48 -12.45
C TYR A 150 -3.08 -0.51 -13.63
N ALA A 151 -2.01 -0.48 -14.41
CA ALA A 151 -1.87 0.46 -15.52
C ALA A 151 -2.67 0.05 -16.77
N PHE A 152 -2.72 -1.25 -17.09
CA PHE A 152 -3.27 -1.72 -18.37
C PHE A 152 -4.57 -2.52 -18.23
N ALA A 153 -4.70 -3.37 -17.21
CA ALA A 153 -5.88 -4.25 -17.08
C ALA A 153 -7.02 -3.54 -16.35
N PHE A 154 -6.74 -2.92 -15.21
CA PHE A 154 -7.72 -2.28 -14.35
C PHE A 154 -8.51 -1.16 -15.05
N PRO A 155 -7.89 -0.22 -15.79
CA PRO A 155 -8.62 0.86 -16.45
C PRO A 155 -9.41 0.39 -17.69
N LYS A 156 -9.14 -0.82 -18.18
CA LYS A 156 -9.88 -1.39 -19.31
C LYS A 156 -11.21 -2.02 -18.91
N LEU A 157 -11.40 -2.34 -17.63
CA LEU A 157 -12.62 -2.94 -17.12
C LEU A 157 -13.81 -1.97 -17.25
N PRO A 158 -14.96 -2.40 -17.83
CA PRO A 158 -16.12 -1.52 -18.05
C PRO A 158 -16.64 -0.87 -16.77
N ILE A 159 -16.66 -1.64 -15.66
CA ILE A 159 -17.07 -1.14 -14.35
C ILE A 159 -16.13 -0.04 -13.82
N VAL A 160 -14.83 -0.21 -13.98
CA VAL A 160 -13.82 0.77 -13.55
C VAL A 160 -13.91 2.04 -14.40
N LYS A 161 -14.10 1.91 -15.71
CA LYS A 161 -14.33 3.06 -16.61
C LYS A 161 -15.57 3.85 -16.20
N TYR A 162 -16.67 3.16 -15.89
CA TYR A 162 -17.89 3.80 -15.43
C TYR A 162 -17.64 4.63 -14.17
N TYR A 163 -17.03 4.05 -13.13
CA TYR A 163 -16.76 4.77 -11.88
C TYR A 163 -15.76 5.92 -12.06
N ARG A 164 -14.69 5.75 -12.83
CA ARG A 164 -13.78 6.87 -13.13
C ARG A 164 -14.46 7.99 -13.91
N SER A 165 -15.31 7.67 -14.89
CA SER A 165 -16.06 8.68 -15.64
C SER A 165 -17.08 9.41 -14.76
N LYS A 166 -17.72 8.68 -13.84
CA LYS A 166 -18.66 9.23 -12.87
C LYS A 166 -17.95 10.17 -11.89
N ALA A 167 -16.83 9.75 -11.31
CA ALA A 167 -16.02 10.58 -10.42
C ALA A 167 -15.52 11.84 -11.13
N ALA A 168 -15.08 11.74 -12.39
CA ALA A 168 -14.69 12.90 -13.19
C ALA A 168 -15.86 13.85 -13.47
N SER A 169 -17.07 13.32 -13.75
CA SER A 169 -18.27 14.14 -13.95
C SER A 169 -18.73 14.83 -12.66
N GLU A 170 -18.69 14.15 -11.52
CA GLU A 170 -19.06 14.72 -10.22
C GLU A 170 -18.03 15.80 -9.80
N GLY A 171 -16.74 15.52 -10.03
CA GLY A 171 -15.67 16.50 -9.85
C GLY A 171 -15.82 17.73 -10.76
N SER A 172 -16.19 17.57 -12.03
CA SER A 172 -16.39 18.72 -12.93
C SER A 172 -17.59 19.58 -12.54
N LYS A 173 -18.70 18.96 -12.09
CA LYS A 173 -19.91 19.68 -11.66
C LYS A 173 -19.66 20.52 -10.41
N THR A 174 -18.86 20.00 -9.48
CA THR A 174 -18.49 20.75 -8.26
C THR A 174 -17.65 21.98 -8.58
N VAL A 175 -16.66 21.87 -9.48
CA VAL A 175 -15.85 23.03 -9.91
C VAL A 175 -16.70 24.09 -10.62
N SER A 176 -17.64 23.68 -11.47
CA SER A 176 -18.54 24.63 -12.13
C SER A 176 -19.51 25.30 -11.16
N ALA A 177 -19.91 24.63 -10.09
CA ALA A 177 -20.76 25.19 -9.04
C ALA A 177 -19.98 26.22 -8.20
N ASP A 178 -18.73 25.92 -7.82
CA ASP A 178 -17.86 26.86 -7.09
C ASP A 178 -17.61 28.14 -7.91
N LEU A 179 -17.33 27.99 -9.22
CA LEU A 179 -17.13 29.14 -10.10
C LEU A 179 -18.42 29.98 -10.28
N ALA A 180 -19.59 29.34 -10.30
CA ALA A 180 -20.87 30.02 -10.38
C ALA A 180 -21.25 30.72 -9.06
N ALA A 181 -20.87 30.16 -7.91
CA ALA A 181 -21.08 30.78 -6.61
C ALA A 181 -20.20 32.03 -6.45
N ASP A 182 -18.94 32.00 -6.89
CA ASP A 182 -18.02 33.15 -6.84
C ASP A 182 -18.46 34.30 -7.77
N ILE A 183 -19.03 33.99 -8.94
CA ILE A 183 -19.58 34.99 -9.88
C ILE A 183 -20.98 35.47 -9.45
N GLY A 184 -21.74 34.63 -8.75
CA GLY A 184 -23.15 34.86 -8.36
C GLY A 184 -23.35 35.71 -7.10
N VAL A 185 -22.29 36.07 -6.35
CA VAL A 185 -22.39 36.86 -5.10
C VAL A 185 -23.01 38.27 -5.29
N LEU A 186 -23.28 38.72 -6.51
CA LEU A 186 -24.00 39.98 -6.75
C LEU A 186 -25.54 39.88 -6.75
N GLN A 187 -26.18 38.71 -6.59
CA GLN A 187 -27.66 38.67 -6.56
C GLN A 187 -28.28 37.53 -5.73
N ALA A 188 -28.70 37.91 -4.51
CA ALA A 188 -29.87 37.47 -3.73
C ALA A 188 -29.98 36.02 -3.18
N GLU A 189 -30.59 35.96 -1.98
CA GLU A 189 -30.84 34.84 -1.07
C GLU A 189 -31.49 33.56 -1.65
N GLU A 190 -31.02 32.38 -1.20
CA GLU A 190 -31.83 31.28 -0.62
C GLU A 190 -30.91 30.14 -0.07
N ASP A 191 -31.19 29.66 1.15
CA ASP A 191 -30.63 28.45 1.81
C ASP A 191 -31.86 27.52 2.10
N PRO A 192 -31.81 26.14 2.12
CA PRO A 192 -30.70 25.36 2.63
C PRO A 192 -30.25 24.09 1.89
N LYS A 193 -28.95 23.76 2.08
CA LYS A 193 -28.20 22.55 1.67
C LYS A 193 -27.45 22.63 0.34
N GLN A 194 -26.77 23.74 0.06
CA GLN A 194 -25.52 23.59 -0.66
C GLN A 194 -24.54 22.84 0.25
N LEU A 195 -24.15 21.64 -0.15
CA LEU A 195 -23.08 20.90 0.51
C LEU A 195 -21.80 21.72 0.29
N GLU A 196 -21.53 22.62 1.24
CA GLU A 196 -20.37 23.49 1.22
C GLU A 196 -19.12 22.61 1.07
N ARG A 197 -18.37 22.83 -0.01
CA ARG A 197 -17.17 22.07 -0.31
C ARG A 197 -16.11 22.43 0.71
N LEU A 198 -16.01 21.63 1.76
CA LEU A 198 -14.93 21.74 2.74
C LEU A 198 -13.58 21.54 2.03
N SER A 199 -12.65 22.45 2.30
CA SER A 199 -11.24 22.35 1.89
C SER A 199 -10.64 21.03 2.40
N THR A 200 -9.64 20.48 1.71
CA THR A 200 -8.94 19.26 2.18
C THR A 200 -8.43 19.41 3.62
N LYS A 201 -8.08 20.63 4.02
CA LYS A 201 -7.68 20.96 5.39
C LYS A 201 -8.84 20.86 6.38
N GLU A 202 -10.02 21.32 6.00
CA GLU A 202 -11.23 21.28 6.82
C GLU A 202 -11.78 19.86 6.93
N LEU A 203 -11.75 19.09 5.84
CA LEU A 203 -12.05 17.65 5.86
C LEU A 203 -11.09 16.88 6.78
N LEU A 204 -9.80 17.22 6.77
CA LEU A 204 -8.82 16.62 7.69
C LEU A 204 -9.09 17.01 9.15
N LEU A 205 -9.42 18.27 9.41
CA LEU A 205 -9.75 18.73 10.77
C LEU A 205 -11.04 18.09 11.29
N LEU A 206 -12.03 17.88 10.42
CA LEU A 206 -13.29 17.24 10.78
C LEU A 206 -13.13 15.75 11.08
N ASN A 207 -12.20 15.08 10.38
CA ASN A 207 -11.91 13.65 10.55
C ASN A 207 -10.58 13.41 11.29
N ILE A 208 -10.17 14.36 12.13
CA ILE A 208 -8.87 14.31 12.82
C ILE A 208 -8.78 13.12 13.78
N ASP A 209 -9.91 12.68 14.31
CA ASP A 209 -10.07 11.46 15.10
C ASP A 209 -9.69 10.21 14.30
N TYR A 210 -10.22 10.05 13.09
CA TYR A 210 -9.85 8.95 12.19
C TYR A 210 -8.38 9.02 11.75
N ALA A 211 -7.88 10.23 11.48
CA ALA A 211 -6.48 10.43 11.11
C ALA A 211 -5.52 10.08 12.26
N LEU A 212 -5.86 10.48 13.50
CA LEU A 212 -5.10 10.14 14.70
C LEU A 212 -5.18 8.64 15.01
N ASP A 213 -6.34 8.02 14.88
CA ASP A 213 -6.49 6.57 15.08
C ASP A 213 -5.63 5.79 14.09
N MET A 214 -5.69 6.15 12.80
CA MET A 214 -4.88 5.54 11.75
C MET A 214 -3.37 5.77 12.01
N PHE A 215 -2.98 6.98 12.41
CA PHE A 215 -1.60 7.27 12.81
C PHE A 215 -1.14 6.42 14.00
N LEU A 216 -1.96 6.32 15.06
CA LEU A 216 -1.65 5.53 16.24
C LEU A 216 -1.54 4.03 15.91
N ILE A 217 -2.40 3.51 15.04
CA ILE A 217 -2.33 2.14 14.54
C ILE A 217 -1.00 1.90 13.81
N PHE A 218 -0.58 2.82 12.93
CA PHE A 218 0.70 2.71 12.25
C PHE A 218 1.89 2.82 13.20
N VAL A 219 1.86 3.76 14.15
CA VAL A 219 2.91 3.90 15.17
C VAL A 219 3.01 2.64 16.01
N LEU A 220 1.88 2.09 16.47
CA LEU A 220 1.84 0.85 17.25
C LEU A 220 2.37 -0.34 16.43
N THR A 221 1.94 -0.46 15.17
CA THR A 221 2.40 -1.51 14.26
C THR A 221 3.91 -1.41 14.04
N LEU A 222 4.40 -0.22 13.69
CA LEU A 222 5.82 0.05 13.48
C LEU A 222 6.67 0.05 14.74
N SER A 223 6.10 0.00 15.95
CA SER A 223 6.85 -0.17 17.19
C SER A 223 6.88 -1.64 17.64
N ILE A 224 5.83 -2.41 17.35
CA ILE A 224 5.80 -3.86 17.61
C ILE A 224 6.73 -4.61 16.65
N PHE A 225 6.67 -4.32 15.33
CA PHE A 225 7.42 -5.09 14.33
C PHE A 225 8.96 -5.02 14.48
N PRO A 226 9.60 -3.85 14.66
CA PRO A 226 11.04 -3.80 14.94
C PRO A 226 11.37 -4.18 16.39
N GLY A 227 10.45 -4.00 17.34
CA GLY A 227 10.64 -4.41 18.74
C GLY A 227 10.79 -5.92 18.90
N PHE A 228 9.91 -6.71 18.27
CA PHE A 228 9.98 -8.17 18.28
C PHE A 228 11.20 -8.73 17.55
N LEU A 229 11.65 -8.09 16.46
CA LEU A 229 12.86 -8.53 15.75
C LEU A 229 14.15 -8.23 16.53
N SER A 230 14.19 -7.15 17.32
CA SER A 230 15.35 -6.85 18.17
C SER A 230 15.44 -7.77 19.40
N GLU A 231 14.31 -8.16 19.99
CA GLU A 231 14.28 -8.98 21.21
C GLU A 231 14.60 -10.47 20.93
N ASP A 232 14.21 -11.01 19.77
CA ASP A 232 14.47 -12.42 19.41
C ASP A 232 15.93 -12.68 18.93
N THR A 233 16.75 -11.64 18.80
CA THR A 233 18.20 -11.81 18.56
C THR A 233 19.01 -12.00 19.85
N GLY A 234 18.38 -11.82 21.02
CA GLY A 234 19.06 -11.89 22.32
C GLY A 234 19.07 -13.26 23.00
N SER A 235 18.19 -14.21 22.65
CA SER A 235 17.98 -15.41 23.48
C SER A 235 17.44 -16.65 22.76
N HIS A 236 18.09 -17.08 21.67
CA HIS A 236 18.03 -18.49 21.29
C HIS A 236 19.45 -19.03 21.06
N SER A 237 20.02 -19.58 22.13
CA SER A 237 21.15 -20.50 22.12
C SER A 237 20.82 -21.74 21.28
N LEU A 238 21.07 -21.66 19.97
CA LEU A 238 21.06 -22.82 19.08
C LEU A 238 22.41 -23.52 19.13
N GLY A 239 22.47 -24.61 19.93
CA GLY A 239 23.35 -25.75 19.69
C GLY A 239 24.71 -25.78 20.40
N GLN A 240 24.72 -26.08 21.70
CA GLN A 240 25.77 -26.96 22.25
C GLN A 240 25.29 -28.40 22.12
N GLY A 241 25.89 -29.11 21.19
CA GLY A 241 25.67 -30.53 20.93
C GLY A 241 26.97 -31.16 20.46
N LEU A 242 27.94 -31.19 21.35
CA LEU A 242 28.97 -32.22 21.42
C LEU A 242 29.26 -32.50 22.90
#